data_AF-A0A0F6I7N0-F1
#
_entry.id   AF-A0A0F6I7N0-F1
#
_cell.length_a   1.000
_cell.length_b   1.000
_cell.length_c   1.000
_cell.angle_alpha   90.00
_cell.angle_beta   90.00
_cell.angle_gamma   90.00
#
_symmetry.space_group_name_H-M   'P 1'
#
loop_
_entity.id
_entity.type
_entity.pdbx_description
1 polymer ?
#
loop_
_entity_poly.entity_id
_entity_poly.type
_entity_poly.pdbx_seq_one_letter_code
_entity_poly.pdbx_strand_id
1 'polypeptide(L)'
;MVINYYKIVSLIDILGFAVSIFTFVWSCKNILINKNPIVFFNLPFISLLISVSFILDFMGIILDKKDFFFISKLISGSMICYTLILERFFPSLFNKTATIPDSNITDEIELETIPEVKETQKNKYPPRNILEGINLEKVKTKLNHFLDSKGFIDEELRLPDFASGLGLSTHQASYYLNQYLNMSFTDFLQFHRINEVKNMMRIKLNYNLLNIAFECGFNSASSFHRACVKYTGKSPRDLRQELLSNTETQRKVE
;
A
#
# COMPACT_ATOMS: atom_id res chain seq x y z
N MET A 1 -22.42 49.38 -4.36
CA MET A 1 -21.85 48.31 -3.50
C MET A 1 -21.94 46.93 -4.16
N VAL A 2 -23.14 46.53 -4.62
CA VAL A 2 -23.42 45.20 -5.22
C VAL A 2 -22.61 44.89 -6.50
N ILE A 3 -22.46 45.84 -7.43
CA ILE A 3 -21.67 45.64 -8.67
C ILE A 3 -20.19 45.37 -8.37
N ASN A 4 -19.64 46.01 -7.32
CA ASN A 4 -18.24 45.80 -6.93
C ASN A 4 -18.04 44.40 -6.34
N TYR A 5 -19.04 43.90 -5.61
CA TYR A 5 -19.04 42.55 -5.04
C TYR A 5 -18.99 41.47 -6.12
N TYR A 6 -19.86 41.52 -7.14
CA TYR A 6 -19.86 40.53 -8.23
C TYR A 6 -18.56 40.51 -9.03
N LYS A 7 -17.96 41.68 -9.26
CA LYS A 7 -16.65 41.78 -9.92
C LYS A 7 -15.54 41.11 -9.11
N ILE A 8 -15.55 41.28 -7.79
CA ILE A 8 -14.57 40.65 -6.90
C ILE A 8 -14.74 39.13 -6.90
N VAL A 9 -15.98 38.63 -6.78
CA VAL A 9 -16.25 37.18 -6.80
C VAL A 9 -15.82 36.56 -8.13
N SER A 10 -16.20 37.17 -9.25
CA SER A 10 -15.81 36.69 -10.58
C SER A 10 -14.29 36.68 -10.79
N LEU A 11 -13.57 37.67 -10.24
CA LEU A 11 -12.10 37.71 -10.29
C LEU A 11 -11.47 36.56 -9.48
N ILE A 12 -12.05 36.22 -8.33
CA ILE A 12 -11.61 35.09 -7.51
C ILE A 12 -11.81 33.77 -8.27
N ASP A 13 -12.95 33.58 -8.94
CA ASP A 13 -13.23 32.37 -9.72
C ASP A 13 -12.27 32.21 -10.91
N ILE A 14 -11.97 33.30 -11.61
CA ILE A 14 -11.00 33.31 -12.71
C ILE A 14 -9.60 32.97 -12.19
N LEU A 15 -9.20 33.53 -11.05
CA LEU A 15 -7.91 33.23 -10.44
C LEU A 15 -7.83 31.76 -9.99
N GLY A 16 -8.88 31.24 -9.35
CA GLY A 16 -8.99 29.85 -8.92
C GLY A 16 -8.92 28.88 -10.11
N PHE A 17 -9.63 29.21 -11.19
CA PHE A 17 -9.55 28.46 -12.44
C PHE A 17 -8.13 28.44 -13.01
N ALA A 18 -7.46 29.58 -13.09
CA ALA A 18 -6.08 29.67 -13.59
C ALA A 18 -5.11 28.82 -12.75
N VAL A 19 -5.21 28.87 -11.42
CA VAL A 19 -4.41 28.03 -10.52
C VAL A 19 -4.70 26.54 -10.75
N SER A 20 -5.98 26.16 -10.88
CA SER A 20 -6.38 24.76 -11.08
C SER A 20 -5.90 24.17 -12.41
N ILE A 21 -5.86 24.97 -13.48
CA ILE A 21 -5.27 24.55 -14.76
C ILE A 21 -3.77 24.38 -14.62
N PHE A 22 -3.10 25.32 -13.94
CA PHE A 22 -1.66 25.23 -13.73
C PHE A 22 -1.29 23.95 -12.95
N THR A 23 -2.03 23.62 -11.89
CA THR A 23 -1.81 22.38 -11.13
C THR A 23 -2.13 21.14 -11.95
N PHE A 24 -3.14 21.18 -12.81
CA PHE A 24 -3.47 20.07 -13.72
C PHE A 24 -2.31 19.79 -14.69
N VAL A 25 -1.82 20.83 -15.38
CA VAL A 25 -0.71 20.71 -16.34
C VAL A 25 0.57 20.25 -15.65
N TRP A 26 0.90 20.84 -14.49
CA TRP A 26 2.03 20.42 -13.67
C TRP A 26 1.92 18.94 -13.29
N SER A 27 0.75 18.51 -12.81
CA SER A 27 0.52 17.14 -12.36
C SER A 27 0.65 16.14 -13.53
N CYS A 28 0.04 16.43 -14.68
CA CYS A 28 0.18 15.61 -15.88
C CYS A 28 1.64 15.50 -16.33
N LYS A 29 2.37 16.62 -16.36
CA LYS A 29 3.80 16.65 -16.72
C LYS A 29 4.64 15.83 -15.74
N ASN A 30 4.40 15.97 -14.45
CA ASN A 30 5.13 15.25 -13.40
C ASN A 30 4.96 13.73 -13.51
N ILE A 31 3.74 13.27 -13.82
CA ILE A 31 3.46 11.84 -14.01
C ILE A 31 4.14 11.31 -15.28
N LEU A 32 4.09 12.07 -16.37
CA LEU A 32 4.68 11.66 -17.64
C LEU A 32 6.22 11.56 -17.56
N ILE A 33 6.87 12.52 -16.89
CA ILE A 33 8.34 12.55 -16.73
C ILE A 33 8.82 11.43 -15.80
N ASN A 34 8.14 11.23 -14.67
CA ASN A 34 8.61 10.30 -13.64
C ASN A 34 8.14 8.84 -13.83
N LYS A 35 7.35 8.56 -14.87
CA LYS A 35 6.76 7.23 -15.15
C LYS A 35 6.07 6.63 -13.92
N ASN A 36 5.36 7.46 -13.18
CA ASN A 36 4.69 7.06 -11.94
C ASN A 36 3.59 6.02 -12.22
N PRO A 37 3.28 5.13 -11.25
CA PRO A 37 2.24 4.13 -11.40
C PRO A 37 0.87 4.79 -11.61
N ILE A 38 -0.05 4.02 -12.20
CA ILE A 38 -1.35 4.52 -12.67
C ILE A 38 -2.19 5.23 -11.59
N VAL A 39 -1.96 4.90 -10.31
CA VAL A 39 -2.65 5.51 -9.17
C VAL A 39 -2.41 7.02 -9.06
N PHE A 40 -1.27 7.54 -9.54
CA PHE A 40 -0.99 8.98 -9.53
C PHE A 40 -1.85 9.77 -10.52
N PHE A 41 -2.52 9.13 -11.49
CA PHE A 41 -3.48 9.80 -12.39
C PHE A 41 -4.74 10.28 -11.67
N ASN A 42 -4.99 9.86 -10.43
CA ASN A 42 -6.09 10.42 -9.65
C ASN A 42 -5.86 11.91 -9.26
N LEU A 43 -4.61 12.35 -9.12
CA LEU A 43 -4.26 13.75 -8.81
C LEU A 43 -4.63 14.74 -9.92
N PRO A 44 -4.24 14.54 -11.20
CA PRO A 44 -4.70 15.42 -12.28
C PRO A 44 -6.20 15.30 -12.49
N PHE A 45 -6.83 14.15 -12.22
CA PHE A 45 -8.28 14.02 -12.30
C PHE A 45 -9.00 14.93 -11.28
N ILE A 46 -8.52 15.00 -10.03
CA ILE A 46 -9.03 15.94 -9.02
C ILE A 46 -8.86 17.38 -9.49
N SER A 47 -7.67 17.74 -9.99
CA SER A 47 -7.39 19.10 -10.49
C SER A 47 -8.30 19.50 -11.66
N LEU A 48 -8.63 18.55 -12.53
CA LEU A 48 -9.58 18.76 -13.63
C LEU A 48 -10.99 19.02 -13.08
N LEU A 49 -11.45 18.23 -12.12
CA LEU A 49 -12.77 18.42 -11.51
C LEU A 49 -12.88 19.79 -10.81
N ILE A 50 -11.83 20.25 -10.12
CA ILE A 50 -11.77 21.58 -9.50
C ILE A 50 -11.93 22.67 -10.58
N SER A 51 -11.25 22.53 -11.72
CA SER A 51 -11.37 23.49 -12.82
C SER A 51 -12.79 23.55 -13.38
N VAL A 52 -13.48 22.40 -13.49
CA VAL A 52 -14.88 22.33 -13.93
C VAL A 52 -15.81 23.02 -12.91
N SER A 53 -15.54 22.89 -11.62
CA SER A 53 -16.32 23.57 -10.57
C SER A 53 -16.24 25.09 -10.72
N PHE A 54 -15.04 25.66 -10.90
CA PHE A 54 -14.87 27.10 -11.10
C PHE A 54 -15.56 27.61 -12.37
N ILE A 55 -15.55 26.84 -13.46
CA ILE A 55 -16.28 27.19 -14.68
C ILE A 55 -17.79 27.25 -14.39
N LEU A 56 -18.34 26.28 -13.65
CA LEU A 56 -19.76 26.25 -13.33
C LEU A 56 -20.18 27.40 -12.41
N ASP A 57 -19.35 27.76 -11.43
CA ASP A 57 -19.61 28.93 -10.58
C ASP A 57 -19.59 30.24 -11.38
N PHE A 58 -18.60 30.41 -12.26
CA PHE A 58 -18.52 31.56 -13.16
C PHE A 58 -19.73 31.65 -14.10
N MET A 59 -20.15 30.51 -14.68
CA MET A 59 -21.35 30.43 -15.50
C MET A 59 -22.62 30.71 -14.70
N GLY A 60 -22.68 30.29 -13.44
CA GLY A 60 -23.76 30.61 -12.51
C GLY A 60 -23.91 32.11 -12.27
N ILE A 61 -22.79 32.84 -12.15
CA ILE A 61 -22.77 34.30 -12.00
C ILE A 61 -23.23 34.99 -13.29
N ILE A 62 -22.72 34.55 -14.46
CA ILE A 62 -23.07 35.16 -15.75
C ILE A 62 -24.56 34.95 -16.10
N LEU A 63 -25.08 33.75 -15.85
CA LEU A 63 -26.44 33.37 -16.22
C LEU A 63 -27.47 33.63 -15.13
N ASP A 64 -27.03 34.05 -13.93
CA ASP A 64 -27.84 34.24 -12.71
C ASP A 64 -28.76 33.04 -12.39
N LYS A 65 -28.27 31.82 -12.68
CA LYS A 65 -29.01 30.57 -12.53
C LYS A 65 -28.52 29.79 -11.32
N LYS A 66 -29.41 29.61 -10.35
CA LYS A 66 -29.15 28.90 -9.08
C LYS A 66 -28.71 27.44 -9.26
N ASP A 67 -29.16 26.79 -10.34
CA ASP A 67 -28.84 25.39 -10.62
C ASP A 67 -27.33 25.17 -10.80
N PHE A 68 -26.63 26.10 -11.48
CA PHE A 68 -25.19 25.99 -11.67
C PHE A 68 -24.42 26.07 -10.35
N PHE A 69 -24.83 26.96 -9.44
CA PHE A 69 -24.24 27.05 -8.11
C PHE A 69 -24.49 25.79 -7.28
N PHE A 70 -25.67 25.18 -7.41
CA PHE A 70 -25.97 23.92 -6.72
C PHE A 70 -25.09 22.79 -7.24
N ILE A 71 -24.96 22.66 -8.57
CA ILE A 71 -24.14 21.63 -9.22
C ILE A 71 -22.66 21.83 -8.89
N SER A 72 -22.14 23.07 -8.92
CA SER A 72 -20.74 23.34 -8.54
C SER A 72 -20.46 22.94 -7.09
N LYS A 73 -21.34 23.30 -6.15
CA LYS A 73 -21.21 22.91 -4.73
C LYS A 73 -21.28 21.40 -4.53
N LEU A 74 -22.15 20.72 -5.27
CA LEU A 74 -22.25 19.25 -5.24
C LEU A 74 -20.96 18.59 -5.73
N ILE A 75 -20.40 19.11 -6.82
CA ILE A 75 -19.15 18.63 -7.40
C ILE A 75 -17.98 18.86 -6.44
N SER A 76 -17.87 20.06 -5.86
CA SER A 76 -16.85 20.39 -4.85
C SER A 76 -16.98 19.52 -3.59
N GLY A 77 -18.19 19.29 -3.09
CA GLY A 77 -18.44 18.41 -1.94
C GLY A 77 -18.07 16.95 -2.22
N SER A 78 -18.46 16.46 -3.40
CA SER A 78 -18.11 15.10 -3.85
C SER A 78 -16.60 14.92 -4.01
N MET A 79 -15.89 15.95 -4.48
CA MET A 79 -14.43 15.93 -4.57
C MET A 79 -13.77 15.78 -3.20
N ILE A 80 -14.24 16.50 -2.17
CA ILE A 80 -13.70 16.37 -0.82
C ILE A 80 -13.88 14.94 -0.31
N CYS A 81 -15.07 14.37 -0.46
CA CYS A 81 -15.32 12.96 -0.12
C CYS A 81 -14.41 12.01 -0.90
N TYR A 82 -14.24 12.24 -2.20
CA TYR A 82 -13.34 11.45 -3.04
C TYR A 82 -11.89 11.54 -2.56
N THR A 83 -11.40 12.72 -2.19
CA THR A 83 -10.04 12.87 -1.65
C THR A 83 -9.84 12.15 -0.33
N LEU A 84 -10.82 12.17 0.58
CA LEU A 84 -10.77 11.46 1.86
C LEU A 84 -10.77 9.93 1.67
N ILE A 85 -11.60 9.44 0.74
CA ILE A 85 -11.60 8.03 0.35
C ILE A 85 -10.23 7.66 -0.23
N LEU A 86 -9.74 8.48 -1.16
CA LEU A 86 -8.48 8.23 -1.84
C LEU A 86 -7.28 8.23 -0.88
N GLU A 87 -7.28 9.12 0.12
CA GLU A 87 -6.30 9.14 1.20
C GLU A 87 -6.34 7.86 2.05
N ARG A 88 -7.54 7.35 2.37
CA ARG A 88 -7.70 6.11 3.15
C ARG A 88 -7.24 4.87 2.39
N PHE A 89 -7.47 4.81 1.08
CA PHE A 89 -7.08 3.66 0.25
C PHE A 89 -5.63 3.75 -0.26
N PHE A 90 -5.10 4.96 -0.45
CA PHE A 90 -3.78 5.21 -1.03
C PHE A 90 -3.02 6.32 -0.28
N PRO A 91 -2.67 6.11 1.00
CA PRO A 91 -1.97 7.11 1.82
C PRO A 91 -0.61 7.52 1.25
N SER A 92 0.00 6.65 0.44
CA SER A 92 1.28 6.93 -0.24
C SER A 92 1.24 8.07 -1.27
N LEU A 93 0.05 8.52 -1.72
CA LEU A 93 -0.09 9.60 -2.68
C LEU A 93 0.03 11.00 -2.06
N PHE A 94 -0.37 11.15 -0.80
CA PHE A 94 -0.44 12.44 -0.10
C PHE A 94 0.69 12.63 0.92
N ASN A 95 1.40 11.56 1.29
CA ASN A 95 2.61 11.66 2.09
C ASN A 95 3.72 12.33 1.28
N LYS A 96 3.82 13.66 1.41
CA LYS A 96 5.00 14.41 1.05
C LYS A 96 6.16 13.81 1.82
N THR A 97 7.21 13.38 1.12
CA THR A 97 8.45 12.90 1.72
C THR A 97 9.13 14.02 2.52
N ALA A 98 8.62 14.32 3.70
CA ALA A 98 9.48 14.44 4.85
C ALA A 98 9.67 13.00 5.34
N THR A 99 10.93 12.61 5.40
CA THR A 99 11.43 11.39 6.02
C THR A 99 10.59 10.86 7.20
N ILE A 100 10.64 9.53 7.32
CA ILE A 100 10.30 8.60 8.41
C ILE A 100 8.81 8.15 8.52
N PRO A 101 8.52 6.95 9.10
CA PRO A 101 8.03 5.76 8.42
C PRO A 101 6.66 5.31 8.97
N ASP A 102 6.14 4.21 8.41
CA ASP A 102 4.89 3.56 8.79
C ASP A 102 4.69 3.33 10.31
N SER A 103 3.52 3.69 10.81
CA SER A 103 2.85 2.93 11.88
C SER A 103 1.32 3.16 11.86
N ASN A 104 0.63 2.14 11.34
CA ASN A 104 -0.61 1.54 11.85
C ASN A 104 -1.79 2.46 12.26
N ILE A 105 -2.89 2.36 11.49
CA ILE A 105 -4.24 2.37 12.07
C ILE A 105 -4.93 1.09 11.61
N THR A 106 -4.87 0.07 12.46
CA THR A 106 -5.95 -0.91 12.56
C THR A 106 -6.07 -1.22 14.05
N ASP A 107 -6.66 -0.27 14.77
CA ASP A 107 -7.24 -0.53 16.08
C ASP A 107 -8.73 -0.25 15.95
N GLU A 108 -9.52 -1.31 16.06
CA GLU A 108 -10.62 -1.33 17.01
C GLU A 108 -10.83 -2.77 17.51
N ILE A 109 -10.89 -2.87 18.86
CA ILE A 109 -11.40 -3.93 19.75
C ILE A 109 -10.38 -4.89 20.39
N GLU A 110 -9.97 -4.50 21.62
CA GLU A 110 -9.78 -5.26 22.89
C GLU A 110 -9.07 -6.63 22.85
N LEU A 111 -8.09 -6.97 23.71
CA LEU A 111 -8.03 -6.82 25.18
C LEU A 111 -6.58 -7.07 25.67
N GLU A 112 -6.20 -6.39 26.75
CA GLU A 112 -5.22 -6.75 27.81
C GLU A 112 -3.68 -6.75 27.59
N THR A 113 -3.08 -5.69 28.14
CA THR A 113 -1.86 -5.60 28.99
C THR A 113 -0.50 -6.10 28.50
N ILE A 114 0.47 -5.18 28.35
CA ILE A 114 1.85 -5.14 28.94
C ILE A 114 2.55 -3.81 28.53
N PRO A 115 3.39 -3.19 29.37
CA PRO A 115 3.71 -1.75 29.30
C PRO A 115 4.70 -1.35 28.20
N GLU A 116 4.40 -0.18 27.64
CA GLU A 116 5.20 0.64 26.73
C GLU A 116 6.56 1.04 27.34
N VAL A 117 7.67 0.58 26.75
CA VAL A 117 9.00 1.16 26.98
C VAL A 117 9.18 2.30 25.97
N LYS A 118 9.08 3.52 26.48
CA LYS A 118 9.45 4.76 25.78
C LYS A 118 10.94 4.76 25.50
N GLU A 119 11.34 4.98 24.24
CA GLU A 119 12.67 5.51 23.96
C GLU A 119 12.63 6.75 23.07
N THR A 120 13.64 7.58 23.33
CA THR A 120 13.62 9.04 23.34
C THR A 120 14.27 9.61 22.07
N GLN A 121 14.00 10.88 21.81
CA GLN A 121 14.34 11.70 20.64
C GLN A 121 15.79 11.65 20.07
N LYS A 122 15.85 11.94 18.74
CA LYS A 122 16.76 12.81 17.94
C LYS A 122 17.99 12.24 17.17
N ASN A 123 18.07 12.60 15.86
CA ASN A 123 19.15 13.36 15.15
C ASN A 123 19.21 13.01 13.63
N LYS A 124 19.01 13.91 12.66
CA LYS A 124 19.93 14.92 12.04
C LYS A 124 21.28 14.41 11.48
N TYR A 125 21.39 13.13 11.10
CA TYR A 125 22.55 12.58 10.35
C TYR A 125 22.08 11.54 9.32
N PRO A 126 22.86 11.27 8.24
CA PRO A 126 22.52 10.20 7.28
C PRO A 126 22.30 8.87 8.02
N PRO A 127 21.39 7.99 7.55
CA PRO A 127 21.04 6.77 8.26
C PRO A 127 22.31 5.94 8.47
N ARG A 128 22.74 5.83 9.73
CA ARG A 128 23.85 4.95 10.10
C ARG A 128 23.46 3.54 9.71
N ASN A 129 24.33 2.84 8.97
CA ASN A 129 24.10 1.43 8.68
C ASN A 129 24.21 0.68 10.00
N ILE A 130 23.05 0.34 10.59
CA ILE A 130 22.98 -0.33 11.89
C ILE A 130 23.49 -1.79 11.87
N LEU A 131 23.84 -2.29 10.68
CA LEU A 131 24.51 -3.58 10.49
C LEU A 131 26.04 -3.41 10.34
N GLU A 132 26.57 -2.21 10.53
CA GLU A 132 28.02 -1.97 10.58
C GLU A 132 28.65 -2.85 11.67
N GLY A 133 29.63 -3.67 11.29
CA GLY A 133 30.26 -4.66 12.17
C GLY A 133 29.55 -6.02 12.26
N ILE A 134 28.39 -6.19 11.62
CA ILE A 134 27.72 -7.49 11.52
C ILE A 134 28.28 -8.29 10.34
N ASN A 135 28.58 -9.57 10.58
CA ASN A 135 28.95 -10.49 9.51
C ASN A 135 27.69 -10.89 8.70
N LEU A 136 27.47 -10.21 7.58
CA LEU A 136 26.30 -10.45 6.70
C LEU A 136 26.28 -11.84 6.08
N GLU A 137 27.44 -12.45 5.80
CA GLU A 137 27.52 -13.82 5.29
C GLU A 137 26.98 -14.84 6.30
N LYS A 138 27.29 -14.63 7.58
CA LYS A 138 26.75 -15.45 8.68
C LYS A 138 25.23 -15.29 8.80
N VAL A 139 24.72 -14.06 8.68
CA VAL A 139 23.27 -13.78 8.69
C VAL A 139 22.59 -14.48 7.52
N LYS A 140 23.14 -14.38 6.31
CA LYS A 140 22.63 -15.04 5.11
C LYS A 140 22.62 -16.57 5.25
N THR A 141 23.67 -17.14 5.83
CA THR A 141 23.75 -18.59 6.08
C THR A 141 22.64 -19.05 7.03
N LYS A 142 22.42 -18.30 8.12
CA LYS A 142 21.33 -18.59 9.08
C LYS A 142 19.94 -18.41 8.47
N LEU A 143 19.77 -17.38 7.63
CA LEU A 143 18.53 -17.16 6.89
C LEU A 143 18.23 -18.34 5.96
N ASN A 144 19.22 -18.82 5.21
CA ASN A 144 19.04 -19.98 4.34
C ASN A 144 18.65 -21.22 5.15
N HIS A 145 19.33 -21.49 6.27
CA HIS A 145 18.95 -22.59 7.16
C HIS A 145 17.50 -22.45 7.68
N PHE A 146 17.08 -21.24 8.04
CA PHE A 146 15.69 -20.97 8.44
C PHE A 146 14.69 -21.26 7.31
N LEU A 147 15.04 -20.95 6.06
CA LEU A 147 14.21 -21.26 4.89
C LEU A 147 14.16 -22.76 4.59
N ASP A 148 15.31 -23.45 4.66
CA ASP A 148 15.43 -24.88 4.41
C ASP A 148 14.64 -25.71 5.44
N SER A 149 14.68 -25.29 6.71
CA SER A 149 13.88 -25.87 7.79
C SER A 149 12.40 -25.47 7.77
N LYS A 150 12.00 -24.61 6.82
CA LYS A 150 10.66 -24.04 6.70
C LYS A 150 10.17 -23.37 7.99
N GLY A 151 11.06 -22.69 8.71
CA GLY A 151 10.72 -21.99 9.96
C GLY A 151 9.61 -20.94 9.79
N PHE A 152 9.33 -20.49 8.56
CA PHE A 152 8.23 -19.59 8.25
C PHE A 152 6.83 -20.23 8.39
N ILE A 153 6.70 -21.56 8.51
CA ILE A 153 5.40 -22.24 8.67
C ILE A 153 4.83 -22.03 10.07
N ASP A 154 5.68 -21.78 11.07
CA ASP A 154 5.21 -21.51 12.44
C ASP A 154 4.30 -20.27 12.46
N GLU A 155 3.04 -20.47 12.83
CA GLU A 155 2.00 -19.43 12.82
C GLU A 155 2.20 -18.40 13.93
N GLU A 156 2.89 -18.77 15.01
CA GLU A 156 3.18 -17.91 16.15
C GLU A 156 4.50 -17.14 15.99
N LEU A 157 5.24 -17.37 14.90
CA LEU A 157 6.56 -16.76 14.68
C LEU A 157 6.47 -15.23 14.66
N ARG A 158 7.16 -14.58 15.61
CA ARG A 158 7.28 -13.13 15.70
C ARG A 158 8.66 -12.65 15.24
N LEU A 159 8.76 -11.36 14.93
CA LEU A 159 10.01 -10.73 14.51
C LEU A 159 11.16 -10.92 15.52
N PRO A 160 10.96 -10.85 16.85
CA PRO A 160 12.04 -11.10 17.81
C PRO A 160 12.59 -12.54 17.75
N ASP A 161 11.73 -13.53 17.52
CA ASP A 161 12.13 -14.94 17.42
C ASP A 161 12.95 -15.17 16.15
N PHE A 162 12.46 -14.62 15.04
CA PHE A 162 13.19 -14.59 13.77
C PHE A 162 14.56 -13.90 13.91
N ALA A 163 14.61 -12.72 14.53
CA ALA A 163 15.84 -11.98 14.76
C ALA A 163 16.84 -12.79 15.59
N SER A 164 16.37 -13.45 16.65
CA SER A 164 17.17 -14.32 17.52
C SER A 164 17.76 -15.49 16.74
N GLY A 165 16.98 -16.13 15.86
CA GLY A 165 17.48 -17.17 14.95
C GLY A 165 18.62 -16.67 14.05
N LEU A 166 18.48 -15.47 13.52
CA LEU A 166 19.50 -14.82 12.68
C LEU A 166 20.70 -14.31 13.49
N GLY A 167 20.60 -14.22 14.82
CA GLY A 167 21.62 -13.62 15.69
C GLY A 167 21.69 -12.09 15.54
N LEU A 168 20.53 -11.46 15.33
CA LEU A 168 20.34 -10.03 15.17
C LEU A 168 19.43 -9.51 16.29
N SER A 169 19.49 -8.21 16.58
CA SER A 169 18.42 -7.55 17.32
C SER A 169 17.17 -7.41 16.45
N THR A 170 16.00 -7.24 17.06
CA THR A 170 14.72 -7.03 16.35
C THR A 170 14.81 -5.89 15.33
N HIS A 171 15.45 -4.77 15.71
CA HIS A 171 15.63 -3.62 14.83
C HIS A 171 16.60 -3.92 13.67
N GLN A 172 17.68 -4.66 13.93
CA GLN A 172 18.62 -5.11 12.90
C GLN A 172 17.98 -6.08 11.91
N ALA A 173 17.16 -7.02 12.39
CA ALA A 173 16.45 -7.95 11.52
C ALA A 173 15.44 -7.21 10.61
N SER A 174 14.66 -6.28 11.17
CA SER A 174 13.76 -5.44 10.37
C SER A 174 14.51 -4.63 9.31
N TYR A 175 15.62 -3.99 9.70
CA TYR A 175 16.45 -3.25 8.76
C TYR A 175 17.09 -4.16 7.70
N TYR A 176 17.57 -5.34 8.08
CA TYR A 176 18.13 -6.32 7.15
C TYR A 176 17.10 -6.74 6.10
N LEU A 177 15.88 -7.11 6.51
CA LEU A 177 14.80 -7.47 5.59
C LEU A 177 14.47 -6.32 4.63
N ASN A 178 14.30 -5.11 5.16
CA ASN A 178 13.94 -3.96 4.35
C ASN A 178 15.06 -3.53 3.38
N GLN A 179 16.31 -3.53 3.82
CA GLN A 179 17.43 -3.05 3.00
C GLN A 179 17.93 -4.10 2.00
N TYR A 180 18.02 -5.37 2.41
CA TYR A 180 18.63 -6.41 1.59
C TYR A 180 17.61 -7.24 0.82
N LEU A 181 16.40 -7.39 1.34
CA LEU A 181 15.33 -8.16 0.69
C LEU A 181 14.20 -7.28 0.16
N ASN A 182 14.18 -5.99 0.51
CA ASN A 182 13.10 -5.06 0.15
C ASN A 182 11.71 -5.57 0.57
N MET A 183 11.63 -6.19 1.77
CA MET A 183 10.42 -6.77 2.31
C MET A 183 10.27 -6.42 3.79
N SER A 184 9.03 -6.19 4.23
CA SER A 184 8.70 -6.23 5.65
C SER A 184 8.74 -7.68 6.16
N PHE A 185 8.80 -7.88 7.48
CA PHE A 185 8.73 -9.22 8.08
C PHE A 185 7.45 -9.98 7.70
N THR A 186 6.31 -9.30 7.75
CA THR A 186 5.01 -9.89 7.36
C THR A 186 4.99 -10.26 5.89
N ASP A 187 5.61 -9.46 5.02
CA ASP A 187 5.69 -9.74 3.59
C ASP A 187 6.64 -10.89 3.29
N PHE A 188 7.76 -10.97 4.00
CA PHE A 188 8.70 -12.07 3.93
C PHE A 188 8.00 -13.40 4.26
N LEU A 189 7.27 -13.46 5.38
CA LEU A 189 6.52 -14.67 5.75
C LEU A 189 5.45 -15.02 4.71
N GLN A 190 4.59 -14.08 4.35
CA GLN A 190 3.50 -14.35 3.39
C GLN A 190 4.04 -14.82 2.03
N PHE A 191 5.15 -14.25 1.56
CA PHE A 191 5.78 -14.67 0.31
C PHE A 191 6.22 -16.14 0.36
N HIS A 192 6.94 -16.54 1.40
CA HIS A 192 7.41 -17.91 1.55
C HIS A 192 6.25 -18.89 1.78
N ARG A 193 5.26 -18.52 2.61
CA ARG A 193 4.05 -19.34 2.84
C ARG A 193 3.24 -19.54 1.56
N ILE A 194 3.06 -18.52 0.71
CA ILE A 194 2.36 -18.68 -0.58
C ILE A 194 3.10 -19.61 -1.52
N ASN A 195 4.43 -19.54 -1.57
CA ASN A 195 5.21 -20.44 -2.40
C ASN A 195 5.08 -21.89 -1.92
N GLU A 196 5.04 -22.12 -0.60
CA GLU A 196 4.78 -23.44 -0.04
C GLU A 196 3.35 -23.93 -0.32
N VAL A 197 2.34 -23.05 -0.24
CA VAL A 197 0.97 -23.38 -0.64
C VAL A 197 0.92 -23.85 -2.10
N LYS A 198 1.62 -23.17 -3.02
CA LYS A 198 1.67 -23.59 -4.43
C LYS A 198 2.25 -25.00 -4.58
N ASN A 199 3.30 -25.33 -3.82
CA ASN A 199 3.88 -26.68 -3.79
C ASN A 199 2.86 -27.70 -3.28
N MET A 200 2.20 -27.40 -2.16
CA MET A 200 1.20 -28.29 -1.56
C MET A 200 -0.03 -28.49 -2.45
N MET A 201 -0.50 -27.46 -3.17
CA MET A 201 -1.60 -27.57 -4.12
C MET A 201 -1.29 -28.53 -5.28
N ARG A 202 -0.02 -28.64 -5.71
CA ARG A 202 0.42 -29.57 -6.76
C ARG A 202 0.47 -31.02 -6.27
N ILE A 203 0.73 -31.24 -4.98
CA ILE A 203 0.88 -32.57 -4.39
C ILE A 203 -0.48 -33.10 -3.90
N LYS A 204 -1.22 -32.29 -3.14
CA LYS A 204 -2.48 -32.68 -2.48
C LYS A 204 -3.71 -32.20 -3.26
N LEU A 205 -3.96 -32.80 -4.43
CA LEU A 205 -5.02 -32.38 -5.36
C LEU A 205 -6.44 -32.44 -4.79
N ASN A 206 -6.70 -33.23 -3.74
CA ASN A 206 -8.02 -33.41 -3.14
C ASN A 206 -8.18 -32.73 -1.76
N TYR A 207 -7.17 -32.01 -1.27
CA TYR A 207 -7.26 -31.36 0.04
C TYR A 207 -8.11 -30.08 0.02
N ASN A 208 -8.72 -29.74 1.16
CA ASN A 208 -9.35 -28.45 1.33
C ASN A 208 -8.30 -27.34 1.25
N LEU A 209 -8.58 -26.29 0.49
CA LEU A 209 -7.65 -25.20 0.24
C LEU A 209 -7.28 -24.41 1.51
N LEU A 210 -8.24 -24.25 2.41
CA LEU A 210 -8.04 -23.59 3.69
C LEU A 210 -7.15 -24.43 4.60
N ASN A 211 -7.32 -25.74 4.61
CA ASN A 211 -6.45 -26.65 5.36
C ASN A 211 -5.01 -26.61 4.83
N ILE A 212 -4.82 -26.54 3.50
CA ILE A 212 -3.49 -26.35 2.91
C ILE A 212 -2.87 -25.03 3.39
N ALA A 213 -3.65 -23.95 3.41
CA ALA A 213 -3.16 -22.66 3.90
C ALA A 213 -2.74 -22.72 5.38
N PHE A 214 -3.53 -23.37 6.23
CA PHE A 214 -3.21 -23.56 7.65
C PHE A 214 -1.96 -24.41 7.84
N GLU A 215 -1.80 -25.52 7.09
CA GLU A 215 -0.56 -26.31 7.09
C GLU A 215 0.67 -25.52 6.61
N CYS A 216 0.46 -24.44 5.86
CA CYS A 216 1.53 -23.54 5.42
C CYS A 216 1.71 -22.31 6.34
N GLY A 217 1.08 -22.29 7.53
CA GLY A 217 1.29 -21.25 8.54
C GLY A 217 0.39 -20.02 8.40
N PHE A 218 -0.66 -20.05 7.59
CA PHE A 218 -1.67 -18.98 7.63
C PHE A 218 -2.58 -19.17 8.85
N ASN A 219 -2.83 -18.10 9.60
CA ASN A 219 -3.70 -18.14 10.79
C ASN A 219 -5.18 -17.87 10.47
N SER A 220 -5.51 -17.52 9.23
CA SER A 220 -6.88 -17.13 8.84
C SER A 220 -7.10 -17.19 7.32
N ALA A 221 -8.34 -17.43 6.90
CA ALA A 221 -8.72 -17.40 5.49
C ALA A 221 -8.48 -16.04 4.84
N SER A 222 -8.72 -14.96 5.59
CA SER A 222 -8.53 -13.58 5.12
C SER A 222 -7.06 -13.25 4.86
N SER A 223 -6.15 -13.66 5.75
CA SER A 223 -4.71 -13.44 5.53
C SER A 223 -4.20 -14.21 4.31
N PHE A 224 -4.64 -15.47 4.18
CA PHE A 224 -4.33 -16.30 3.02
C PHE A 224 -4.84 -15.69 1.71
N HIS A 225 -6.11 -15.25 1.66
CA HIS A 225 -6.68 -14.65 0.46
C HIS A 225 -5.90 -13.40 0.02
N ARG A 226 -5.60 -12.49 0.97
CA ARG A 226 -4.80 -11.28 0.68
C ARG A 226 -3.42 -11.63 0.14
N ALA A 227 -2.74 -12.60 0.75
CA ALA A 227 -1.43 -13.05 0.30
C ALA A 227 -1.50 -13.67 -1.11
N CYS A 228 -2.50 -14.50 -1.40
CA CYS A 228 -2.72 -15.04 -2.74
C CYS A 228 -2.84 -13.92 -3.77
N VAL A 229 -3.76 -12.97 -3.57
CA VAL A 229 -3.96 -11.86 -4.51
C VAL A 229 -2.70 -11.02 -4.64
N LYS A 230 -2.01 -10.70 -3.53
CA LYS A 230 -0.78 -9.88 -3.54
C LYS A 230 0.36 -10.53 -4.34
N TYR A 231 0.62 -11.82 -4.15
CA TYR A 231 1.81 -12.49 -4.71
C TYR A 231 1.56 -13.26 -6.00
N THR A 232 0.30 -13.53 -6.36
CA THR A 232 -0.04 -14.26 -7.59
C THR A 232 -0.98 -13.49 -8.51
N GLY A 233 -1.63 -12.43 -8.01
CA GLY A 233 -2.67 -11.71 -8.74
C GLY A 233 -3.99 -12.47 -8.85
N LYS A 234 -4.14 -13.61 -8.15
CA LYS A 234 -5.27 -14.53 -8.33
C LYS A 234 -5.92 -14.89 -7.00
N SER A 235 -7.22 -15.20 -7.05
CA SER A 235 -7.89 -15.77 -5.89
C SER A 235 -7.31 -17.16 -5.58
N PRO A 236 -7.42 -17.66 -4.34
CA PRO A 236 -6.96 -19.00 -3.99
C PRO A 236 -7.52 -20.11 -4.90
N ARG A 237 -8.80 -20.00 -5.29
CA ARG A 237 -9.47 -20.98 -6.15
C ARG A 237 -8.91 -20.96 -7.56
N ASP A 238 -8.73 -19.77 -8.13
CA ASP A 238 -8.19 -19.59 -9.48
C ASP A 238 -6.73 -20.05 -9.56
N LEU A 239 -5.95 -19.75 -8.52
CA LEU A 239 -4.57 -20.22 -8.39
C LEU A 239 -4.51 -21.75 -8.43
N ARG A 240 -5.38 -22.44 -7.69
CA ARG A 240 -5.43 -23.91 -7.71
C ARG A 240 -5.79 -24.44 -9.10
N GLN A 241 -6.79 -23.86 -9.74
CA GLN A 241 -7.23 -24.31 -11.07
C GLN A 241 -6.13 -24.18 -12.12
N GLU A 242 -5.40 -23.07 -12.12
CA GLU A 242 -4.25 -22.86 -13.01
C GLU A 242 -3.12 -23.88 -12.76
N LEU A 243 -2.79 -24.15 -11.50
CA LEU A 243 -1.74 -25.11 -11.17
C LEU A 243 -2.10 -26.52 -11.64
N LEU A 244 -3.37 -26.89 -11.53
CA LEU A 244 -3.91 -28.16 -12.02
C LEU A 244 -3.84 -28.26 -13.56
N SER A 245 -4.28 -27.23 -14.28
CA SER A 245 -4.25 -27.23 -15.75
C SER A 245 -2.83 -27.32 -16.32
N ASN A 246 -1.87 -26.63 -15.68
CA ASN A 246 -0.47 -26.67 -16.09
C ASN A 246 0.16 -28.05 -15.86
N THR A 247 -0.22 -28.74 -14.77
CA THR A 247 0.28 -30.09 -14.46
C THR A 247 -0.28 -31.15 -15.41
N GLU A 248 -1.52 -30.97 -15.91
CA GLU A 248 -2.11 -31.86 -16.92
C GLU A 248 -1.52 -31.66 -18.31
N THR A 249 -1.14 -30.43 -18.65
CA THR A 249 -0.50 -30.12 -19.94
C THR A 249 0.93 -30.69 -19.99
N GLN A 250 1.68 -30.62 -18.89
CA GLN A 250 3.02 -31.22 -18.81
C GLN A 250 3.00 -32.75 -18.92
N ARG A 251 2.02 -33.43 -18.29
CA ARG A 251 1.86 -34.90 -18.37
C ARG A 251 1.38 -35.43 -19.74
N LYS A 252 0.93 -34.56 -20.65
CA LYS A 252 0.52 -34.95 -22.02
C LYS A 252 1.64 -34.78 -23.06
N VAL A 253 2.75 -34.14 -22.68
CA VAL A 253 3.87 -33.82 -23.57
C VAL A 253 5.06 -34.76 -23.34
N GLU A 254 5.11 -35.43 -22.19
CA GLU A 254 5.98 -36.60 -21.91
C GLU A 254 5.30 -37.91 -22.33
#